data_AF-A0AAE7J909-F1
#
_entry.id   AF-A0AAE7J909-F1
#
_cell.length_a   1.000
_cell.length_b   1.000
_cell.length_c   1.000
_cell.angle_alpha   90.00
_cell.angle_beta   90.00
_cell.angle_gamma   90.00
#
_symmetry.space_group_name_H-M   'P 1'
#
loop_
_entity.id
_entity.type
_entity.pdbx_description
1 polymer ?
#
loop_
_entity_poly.entity_id
_entity_poly.type
_entity_poly.pdbx_seq_one_letter_code
_entity_poly.pdbx_strand_id
1 'polypeptide(L)'
;MGVALTSTKPQGHRPAKTSRIELRATEDDRDLLDRAAAALGTDRSSFLLAQGRLAAQRVLADREQFVLDADGQKEWERINSRPARNLPGLALLLQRRSPFVTPVEDQPEA
;
A
#
# COMPACT_ATOMS: atom_id res chain seq x y z
N MET A 1 -41.35 22.68 -4.99
CA MET A 1 -40.45 22.65 -3.82
C MET A 1 -39.28 21.72 -4.13
N GLY A 2 -38.20 22.24 -4.73
CA GLY A 2 -37.02 21.47 -5.10
C GLY A 2 -35.86 21.85 -4.20
N VAL A 3 -35.37 20.92 -3.39
CA VAL A 3 -34.17 21.11 -2.57
C VAL A 3 -32.98 20.61 -3.38
N ALA A 4 -32.16 21.54 -3.86
CA ALA A 4 -30.89 21.24 -4.48
C ALA A 4 -29.91 20.74 -3.42
N LEU A 5 -29.56 19.45 -3.46
CA LEU A 5 -28.43 18.91 -2.72
C LEU A 5 -27.14 19.35 -3.43
N THR A 6 -26.56 20.46 -2.97
CA THR A 6 -25.19 20.82 -3.38
C THR A 6 -24.21 19.83 -2.73
N SER A 7 -23.73 18.89 -3.55
CA SER A 7 -22.64 17.98 -3.19
C SER A 7 -21.34 18.79 -3.14
N THR A 8 -20.99 19.24 -1.94
CA THR A 8 -19.67 19.83 -1.69
C THR A 8 -18.64 18.71 -1.67
N LYS A 9 -17.87 18.61 -2.76
CA LYS A 9 -16.71 17.72 -2.89
C LYS A 9 -15.73 18.03 -1.74
N PRO A 10 -15.34 17.07 -0.88
CA PRO A 10 -14.38 17.35 0.17
C PRO A 10 -13.05 17.73 -0.47
N GLN A 11 -12.57 18.94 -0.18
CA GLN A 11 -11.26 19.38 -0.62
C GLN A 11 -10.21 18.48 0.02
N GLY A 12 -9.49 17.72 -0.82
CA GLY A 12 -8.46 16.81 -0.35
C GLY A 12 -7.34 17.59 0.33
N HIS A 13 -7.27 17.53 1.66
CA HIS A 13 -6.14 18.04 2.40
C HIS A 13 -4.92 17.17 2.07
N ARG A 14 -4.11 17.62 1.12
CA ARG A 14 -2.82 16.99 0.85
C ARG A 14 -1.90 17.43 1.99
N PRO A 15 -1.46 16.52 2.88
CA PRO A 15 -0.71 16.89 4.06
C PRO A 15 0.55 17.66 3.67
N ALA A 16 0.87 18.68 4.44
CA ALA A 16 2.06 19.50 4.21
C ALA A 16 3.32 18.62 4.22
N LYS A 17 4.23 18.85 3.26
CA LYS A 17 5.52 18.16 3.20
C LYS A 17 6.45 18.74 4.27
N THR A 18 6.37 18.21 5.50
CA THR A 18 7.09 18.76 6.67
C THR A 18 8.46 18.13 6.93
N SER A 19 8.74 16.96 6.33
CA SER A 19 10.02 16.25 6.49
C SER A 19 10.96 16.50 5.32
N ARG A 20 12.23 16.75 5.62
CA ARG A 20 13.28 17.00 4.63
C ARG A 20 14.16 15.75 4.44
N ILE A 21 14.47 15.42 3.19
CA ILE A 21 15.37 14.32 2.81
C ILE A 21 16.52 14.93 2.03
N GLU A 22 17.74 14.79 2.54
CA GLU A 22 18.97 15.25 1.89
C GLU A 22 19.63 14.08 1.17
N LEU A 23 20.01 14.27 -0.09
CA LEU A 23 20.66 13.26 -0.93
C LEU A 23 21.91 13.83 -1.58
N ARG A 24 22.98 13.04 -1.58
CA ARG A 24 24.18 13.31 -2.39
C ARG A 24 24.15 12.40 -3.61
N ALA A 25 24.47 12.95 -4.76
CA ALA A 25 24.51 12.24 -6.03
C ALA A 25 25.73 12.71 -6.83
N THR A 26 26.18 11.88 -7.76
CA THR A 26 27.18 12.29 -8.75
C THR A 26 26.56 13.30 -9.75
N GLU A 27 27.40 13.94 -10.56
CA GLU A 27 26.93 14.80 -11.64
C GLU A 27 26.11 14.02 -12.67
N ASP A 28 26.61 12.85 -13.09
CA ASP A 28 25.94 11.99 -14.05
C ASP A 28 24.57 11.53 -13.55
N ASP A 29 24.46 11.14 -12.28
CA ASP A 29 23.19 10.75 -11.67
C ASP A 29 22.20 11.92 -11.65
N ARG A 30 22.68 13.11 -11.27
CA ARG A 30 21.86 14.33 -11.26
C ARG A 30 21.31 14.62 -12.65
N ASP A 31 22.15 14.60 -13.67
CA ASP A 31 21.77 14.93 -15.04
C ASP A 31 20.82 13.88 -15.64
N LEU A 32 21.01 12.61 -15.29
CA LEU A 32 20.06 11.54 -15.63
C LEU A 32 18.70 11.76 -14.98
N LEU A 33 18.66 12.06 -13.68
CA LEU A 33 17.44 12.29 -12.93
C LEU A 33 16.69 13.54 -13.39
N ASP A 34 17.40 14.63 -13.71
CA ASP A 34 16.80 15.86 -14.24
C ASP A 34 16.16 15.62 -15.60
N ARG A 35 16.82 14.87 -16.51
CA ARG A 35 16.22 14.48 -17.80
C ARG A 35 14.99 13.59 -17.63
N ALA A 36 15.01 12.64 -16.71
CA ALA A 36 13.87 11.77 -16.42
C ALA A 36 12.67 12.56 -15.88
N ALA A 37 12.93 13.52 -14.98
CA ALA A 37 11.90 14.40 -14.44
C ALA A 37 11.30 15.29 -15.54
N ALA A 38 12.15 15.88 -16.40
CA ALA A 38 11.72 16.69 -17.52
C ALA A 38 10.86 15.92 -18.52
N ALA A 39 11.23 14.66 -18.85
CA ALA A 39 10.45 13.80 -19.74
C ALA A 39 9.04 13.49 -19.21
N LEU A 40 8.86 13.52 -17.89
CA LEU A 40 7.57 13.33 -17.21
C LEU A 40 6.86 14.65 -16.85
N GLY A 41 7.43 15.80 -17.24
CA GLY A 41 6.87 17.12 -16.94
C GLY A 41 6.82 17.46 -15.45
N THR A 42 7.78 16.97 -14.66
CA THR A 42 7.87 17.21 -13.21
C THR A 42 9.24 17.72 -12.80
N ASP A 43 9.37 18.20 -11.56
CA ASP A 43 10.66 18.59 -10.99
C ASP A 43 11.40 17.38 -10.39
N ARG A 44 12.73 17.48 -10.27
CA ARG A 44 13.57 16.38 -9.75
C ARG A 44 13.13 15.89 -8.38
N SER A 45 12.74 16.77 -7.47
CA SER A 45 12.37 16.38 -6.11
C SER A 45 11.05 15.61 -6.10
N SER A 46 10.07 16.05 -6.89
CA SER A 46 8.80 15.35 -7.07
C SER A 46 9.00 14.00 -7.76
N PHE A 47 9.85 13.93 -8.79
CA PHE A 47 10.21 12.67 -9.45
C PHE A 47 10.85 11.67 -8.46
N LEU A 48 11.90 12.09 -7.75
CA LEU A 48 12.60 11.25 -6.78
C LEU A 48 11.69 10.77 -5.66
N LEU A 49 10.83 11.64 -5.11
CA LEU A 49 9.88 11.23 -4.08
C LEU A 49 8.85 10.22 -4.60
N ALA A 50 8.37 10.39 -5.84
CA ALA A 50 7.40 9.47 -6.43
C ALA A 50 8.02 8.09 -6.70
N GLN A 51 9.20 8.07 -7.33
CA GLN A 51 9.91 6.82 -7.63
C GLN A 51 10.42 6.14 -6.35
N GLY A 52 10.95 6.90 -5.40
CA GLY A 52 11.38 6.40 -4.10
C GLY A 52 10.21 5.81 -3.30
N ARG A 53 9.03 6.44 -3.32
CA ARG A 53 7.81 5.87 -2.72
C ARG A 53 7.43 4.56 -3.37
N LEU A 54 7.41 4.49 -4.69
CA LEU A 54 7.05 3.28 -5.42
C LEU A 54 8.03 2.14 -5.14
N ALA A 55 9.32 2.43 -5.15
CA ALA A 55 10.36 1.47 -4.81
C ALA A 55 10.21 0.97 -3.36
N ALA A 56 10.02 1.88 -2.40
CA ALA A 56 9.79 1.53 -1.00
C ALA A 56 8.54 0.65 -0.82
N GLN A 57 7.45 0.96 -1.50
CA GLN A 57 6.22 0.16 -1.46
C GLN A 57 6.45 -1.26 -1.99
N ARG A 58 7.18 -1.42 -3.09
CA ARG A 58 7.53 -2.76 -3.63
C ARG A 58 8.38 -3.54 -2.65
N VAL A 59 9.46 -2.94 -2.14
CA VAL A 59 10.33 -3.59 -1.15
C VAL A 59 9.55 -4.05 0.08
N LEU A 60 8.61 -3.23 0.55
CA LEU A 60 7.77 -3.59 1.70
C LEU A 60 6.70 -4.66 1.37
N ALA A 61 6.16 -4.64 0.14
CA ALA A 61 5.18 -5.62 -0.30
C ALA A 61 5.79 -7.00 -0.54
N ASP A 62 7.02 -7.03 -1.07
CA ASP A 62 7.75 -8.26 -1.38
C ASP A 62 8.49 -8.82 -0.15
N ARG A 63 8.40 -8.16 1.01
CA ARG A 63 9.09 -8.60 2.23
C ARG A 63 8.42 -9.83 2.82
N GLU A 64 9.19 -10.92 2.91
CA GLU A 64 8.72 -12.20 3.48
C GLU A 64 8.92 -12.30 5.00
N GLN A 65 9.85 -11.52 5.58
CA GLN A 65 10.21 -11.62 7.00
C GLN A 65 9.82 -10.36 7.80
N PHE A 66 9.14 -10.58 8.92
CA PHE A 66 8.71 -9.55 9.86
C PHE A 66 9.38 -9.81 11.22
N VAL A 67 10.41 -9.04 11.53
CA VAL A 67 11.12 -9.13 12.81
C VAL A 67 10.46 -8.18 13.81
N LEU A 68 10.15 -8.70 14.99
CA LEU A 68 9.61 -7.94 16.12
C LEU A 68 10.69 -7.82 17.20
N ASP A 69 10.74 -6.67 17.86
CA ASP A 69 11.45 -6.55 19.14
C ASP A 69 10.63 -7.17 20.28
N ALA A 70 11.17 -7.14 21.50
CA ALA A 70 10.52 -7.78 22.64
C ALA A 70 9.11 -7.22 22.94
N ASP A 71 8.94 -5.90 22.80
CA ASP A 71 7.65 -5.25 23.00
C ASP A 71 6.66 -5.60 21.88
N GLY A 72 7.12 -5.62 20.63
CA GLY A 72 6.34 -6.04 19.48
C GLY A 72 5.90 -7.51 19.58
N GLN A 73 6.78 -8.39 20.05
CA GLN A 73 6.46 -9.80 20.26
C GLN A 73 5.36 -9.97 21.32
N LYS A 74 5.50 -9.29 22.47
CA LYS A 74 4.50 -9.36 23.54
C LYS A 74 3.13 -8.86 23.07
N GLU A 75 3.10 -7.79 22.29
CA GLU A 75 1.85 -7.27 21.72
C GLU A 75 1.23 -8.24 20.71
N TRP A 76 2.07 -8.85 19.86
CA TRP A 76 1.64 -9.89 18.91
C TRP A 76 0.96 -11.07 19.61
N GLU A 77 1.57 -11.60 20.68
CA GLU A 77 1.00 -12.70 21.47
C GLU A 77 -0.31 -12.30 22.16
N ARG A 78 -0.37 -11.07 22.68
CA ARG A 78 -1.58 -10.53 23.31
C ARG A 78 -2.74 -10.36 22.33
N ILE A 79 -2.46 -10.05 21.06
CA ILE A 79 -3.50 -9.98 20.01
C ILE A 79 -3.95 -11.39 19.63
N ASN A 80 -3.03 -12.33 19.42
CA ASN A 80 -3.34 -13.68 18.97
C ASN A 80 -3.99 -14.58 20.04
N SER A 81 -3.79 -14.29 21.32
CA SER A 81 -4.46 -14.98 22.43
C SER A 81 -5.95 -14.60 22.57
N ARG A 82 -6.43 -13.60 21.83
CA ARG A 82 -7.84 -13.21 21.87
C ARG A 82 -8.70 -14.26 21.15
N PRO A 83 -9.91 -14.56 21.67
CA PRO A 83 -10.83 -15.45 20.97
C PRO A 83 -11.21 -14.86 19.61
N ALA A 84 -11.37 -15.74 18.62
CA ALA A 84 -11.82 -15.36 17.29
C ALA A 84 -13.17 -14.64 17.38
N ARG A 85 -13.27 -13.49 16.70
CA ARG A 85 -14.52 -12.73 16.63
C ARG A 85 -15.33 -13.22 15.44
N ASN A 86 -16.64 -13.36 15.63
CA ASN A 86 -17.54 -13.56 14.50
C ASN A 86 -17.61 -12.26 13.68
N LEU A 87 -17.23 -12.34 12.41
CA LEU A 87 -17.30 -11.24 11.45
C LEU A 87 -18.26 -11.66 10.33
N PRO A 88 -19.53 -11.23 10.34
CA PRO A 88 -20.53 -11.68 9.36
C PRO A 88 -20.13 -11.41 7.91
N GLY A 89 -19.49 -10.27 7.64
CA GLY A 89 -18.96 -9.95 6.31
C GLY A 89 -17.84 -10.89 5.85
N LEU A 90 -17.00 -11.37 6.77
CA LEU A 90 -15.98 -12.38 6.47
C LEU A 90 -16.62 -13.74 6.17
N ALA A 91 -17.63 -14.14 6.94
CA ALA A 91 -18.38 -15.36 6.69
C ALA A 91 -19.03 -15.36 5.29
N LEU A 92 -19.66 -14.24 4.90
CA LEU A 92 -20.22 -14.06 3.55
C LEU A 92 -19.14 -14.06 2.47
N LEU A 93 -17.98 -13.44 2.71
CA LEU A 93 -16.87 -13.42 1.76
C LEU A 93 -16.34 -14.82 1.48
N LEU A 94 -16.19 -15.64 2.51
CA LEU A 94 -15.68 -17.03 2.40
C LEU A 94 -16.67 -17.99 1.74
N GLN A 95 -17.97 -17.67 1.72
CA GLN A 95 -18.98 -18.43 0.96
C GLN A 95 -18.92 -18.15 -0.54
N ARG A 96 -18.29 -17.05 -0.97
CA ARG A 96 -18.17 -16.71 -2.39
C ARG A 96 -17.14 -17.62 -3.05
N ARG A 97 -17.43 -18.07 -4.28
CA ARG A 97 -16.47 -18.82 -5.10
C ARG A 97 -15.14 -18.06 -5.17
N SER A 98 -14.05 -18.74 -4.79
CA SER A 98 -12.72 -18.15 -4.85
C SER A 98 -12.36 -17.85 -6.31
N PRO A 99 -11.88 -16.63 -6.63
CA PRO A 99 -11.35 -16.33 -7.95
C PRO A 99 -9.95 -16.93 -8.19
N PHE A 100 -9.32 -17.48 -7.14
CA PHE A 100 -7.94 -18.00 -7.17
C PHE A 100 -7.87 -19.52 -7.18
N VAL A 101 -9.00 -20.20 -6.97
CA VAL A 101 -9.09 -21.66 -7.05
C VAL A 101 -9.98 -21.99 -8.22
N THR A 102 -9.40 -22.50 -9.31
CA THR A 102 -10.18 -23.21 -10.33
C THR A 102 -10.73 -24.46 -9.65
N PRO A 103 -12.05 -24.70 -9.66
CA PRO A 103 -12.60 -25.92 -9.09
C PRO A 103 -11.93 -27.09 -9.80
N VAL A 104 -11.24 -27.93 -9.03
CA VAL A 104 -10.88 -29.27 -9.48
C VAL A 104 -12.22 -29.99 -9.67
N GLU A 105 -12.57 -30.34 -10.90
CA GLU A 105 -13.69 -31.27 -11.13
C GLU A 105 -13.35 -32.56 -10.37
N ASP A 106 -14.26 -33.00 -9.50
CA ASP A 106 -14.15 -34.30 -8.84
C ASP A 106 -13.98 -35.37 -9.91
N GLN A 107 -12.73 -35.81 -10.14
CA GLN A 107 -12.47 -36.99 -10.95
C GLN A 107 -12.96 -38.20 -10.15
N PRO A 108 -13.82 -39.06 -10.71
CA PRO A 108 -14.27 -40.23 -9.99
C PRO A 108 -13.07 -41.15 -9.76
N GLU A 109 -12.81 -41.48 -8.49
CA GLU A 109 -11.88 -42.57 -8.14
C GLU A 109 -12.36 -43.85 -8.85
N ALA A 110 -11.44 -44.47 -9.61
CA ALA A 110 -11.64 -45.72 -10.31
C ALA A 110 -11.33 -46.93 -9.41
#